data_AF-A0A8S9G7D9-F1
#
_entry.id   AF-A0A8S9G7D9-F1
#
_cell.length_a   1.000
_cell.length_b   1.000
_cell.length_c   1.000
_cell.angle_alpha   90.00
_cell.angle_beta   90.00
_cell.angle_gamma   90.00
#
_symmetry.space_group_name_H-M   'P 1'
#
loop_
_entity.id
_entity.type
_entity.pdbx_description
1 polymer ?
#
loop_
_entity_poly.entity_id
_entity_poly.type
_entity_poly.pdbx_seq_one_letter_code
_entity_poly.pdbx_strand_id
1 'polypeptide(L)' 'MDIPPTASPPRLKRNSNDVGWDYGVLCDARFPDKVKCLLCGKEFSGGIFRMKEHIDHLKGNVAVCPKSTKGDQEKCKWL' A
#
# COMPACT_ATOMS: atom_id res chain seq x y z
N MET A 1 -29.11 6.79 24.00
CA MET A 1 -28.82 5.73 23.02
C MET A 1 -27.66 6.23 22.21
N ASP A 2 -26.49 5.94 22.72
CA ASP A 2 -25.31 6.78 22.63
C ASP A 2 -24.44 6.09 21.58
N ILE A 3 -24.35 6.69 20.40
CA ILE A 3 -23.58 6.14 19.29
C ILE A 3 -22.09 6.29 19.67
N PRO A 4 -21.36 5.19 19.94
CA PRO A 4 -19.96 5.30 20.37
C PRO A 4 -19.09 5.83 19.22
N PRO A 5 -18.29 6.89 19.42
CA PRO A 5 -17.41 7.43 18.40
C PRO A 5 -16.08 6.67 18.43
N THR A 6 -16.03 5.42 17.97
CA THR A 6 -14.73 4.74 17.81
C THR A 6 -14.79 3.69 16.71
N ALA A 7 -14.89 4.15 15.48
CA ALA A 7 -14.47 3.36 14.34
C ALA A 7 -13.49 4.22 13.55
N SER A 8 -12.20 4.06 13.86
CA SER A 8 -11.13 4.33 12.90
C SER A 8 -11.64 3.83 11.54
N PRO A 9 -11.62 4.64 10.47
CA PRO A 9 -12.22 4.25 9.19
C PRO A 9 -11.68 2.86 8.87
N PRO A 10 -12.56 1.86 8.63
CA PRO A 10 -12.13 0.49 8.44
C PRO A 10 -11.05 0.56 7.38
N ARG A 11 -9.81 0.22 7.76
CA ARG A 11 -8.72 0.10 6.79
C ARG A 11 -9.31 -0.81 5.73
N LEU A 12 -9.54 -0.27 4.54
CA LEU A 12 -10.21 -0.98 3.45
C LEU A 12 -9.24 -2.06 2.99
N LYS A 13 -9.17 -3.10 3.80
CA LYS A 13 -8.31 -4.23 3.58
C LYS A 13 -9.16 -5.08 2.67
N ARG A 14 -8.86 -5.04 1.37
CA ARG A 14 -9.23 -6.16 0.51
C ARG A 14 -8.76 -7.41 1.25
N ASN A 15 -9.55 -8.48 1.27
CA ASN A 15 -9.24 -9.72 1.98
C ASN A 15 -8.02 -10.41 1.34
N SER A 16 -6.84 -9.80 1.51
CA SER A 16 -5.58 -10.05 0.85
C SER A 16 -4.55 -10.10 1.96
N ASN A 17 -3.87 -11.24 2.09
CA ASN A 17 -2.75 -11.40 3.01
C ASN A 17 -1.44 -10.87 2.41
N ASP A 18 -1.54 -10.01 1.39
CA ASP A 18 -0.41 -9.44 0.68
C ASP A 18 0.40 -8.51 1.57
N VAL A 19 1.69 -8.82 1.67
CA VAL A 19 2.71 -8.01 2.36
C VAL A 19 2.77 -6.57 1.87
N GLY A 20 2.34 -6.28 0.64
CA GLY A 20 2.28 -4.92 0.12
C GLY A 20 1.41 -3.97 0.95
N TRP A 21 0.41 -4.49 1.69
CA TRP A 21 -0.44 -3.70 2.58
C TRP A 21 0.24 -3.26 3.88
N ASP A 22 1.41 -3.81 4.19
CA ASP A 22 2.25 -3.31 5.28
C ASP A 22 2.84 -1.95 4.92
N TYR A 23 3.09 -1.72 3.62
CA TYR A 23 3.68 -0.50 3.08
C TYR A 23 2.67 0.44 2.41
N GLY A 24 1.46 -0.04 2.14
CA GLY A 24 0.44 0.67 1.39
C GLY A 24 -0.88 0.74 2.12
N VAL A 25 -1.61 1.85 1.98
CA VAL A 25 -2.99 2.00 2.47
C VAL A 25 -3.89 2.51 1.37
N LEU A 26 -5.16 2.08 1.32
CA LEU A 26 -6.13 2.67 0.40
C LEU A 26 -6.38 4.13 0.74
N CYS A 27 -6.33 4.99 -0.28
CA CYS A 27 -6.61 6.40 -0.13
C CYS A 27 -8.11 6.63 0.08
N ASP A 28 -8.95 5.90 -0.67
CA ASP A 28 -10.40 6.06 -0.63
C ASP A 28 -11.12 4.71 -0.70
N ALA A 29 -12.20 4.57 0.09
CA ALA A 29 -13.14 3.44 0.02
C ALA A 29 -13.79 3.29 -1.35
N ARG A 30 -14.00 4.41 -2.02
CA ARG A 30 -14.70 4.50 -3.31
C ARG A 30 -13.77 4.14 -4.46
N PHE A 31 -12.45 4.21 -4.25
CA PHE A 31 -11.43 3.95 -5.26
C PHE A 31 -10.42 2.93 -4.71
N PRO A 32 -10.76 1.62 -4.73
CA PRO A 32 -9.87 0.56 -4.25
C PRO A 32 -8.58 0.42 -5.09
N ASP A 33 -8.49 1.18 -6.18
CA ASP A 33 -7.33 1.22 -7.05
C ASP A 33 -6.27 2.23 -6.57
N LYS A 34 -6.63 3.18 -5.71
CA LYS A 34 -5.71 4.21 -5.19
C LYS A 34 -5.06 3.76 -3.89
N VAL A 35 -3.75 3.52 -3.94
CA VAL A 35 -2.94 3.14 -2.78
C VAL A 35 -1.89 4.20 -2.50
N LYS A 36 -1.77 4.62 -1.24
CA LYS A 36 -0.71 5.51 -0.76
C LYS A 36 0.38 4.74 -0.05
N CYS A 37 1.63 5.01 -0.39
CA CYS A 37 2.80 4.43 0.25
C CYS A 37 3.01 5.12 1.60
N LEU A 38 3.14 4.32 2.65
CA LEU A 38 3.38 4.80 4.02
C LEU A 38 4.85 5.20 4.23
N LEU A 39 5.78 4.68 3.42
CA LEU A 39 7.21 4.98 3.55
C LEU A 39 7.60 6.33 2.96
N CYS A 40 7.16 6.62 1.72
CA CYS A 40 7.51 7.86 1.02
C CYS A 40 6.33 8.81 0.81
N GLY A 41 5.10 8.41 1.16
CA GLY A 41 3.89 9.21 0.99
C GLY A 41 3.34 9.24 -0.43
N LYS A 42 3.97 8.55 -1.39
CA LYS A 42 3.57 8.58 -2.80
C LYS A 42 2.27 7.81 -3.05
N GLU A 43 1.41 8.36 -3.89
CA GLU A 43 0.13 7.75 -4.26
C GLU A 43 0.21 7.10 -5.63
N PHE A 44 -0.35 5.90 -5.73
CA PHE A 44 -0.39 5.09 -6.93
C PHE A 44 -1.82 4.72 -7.27
N SER A 45 -2.13 4.73 -8.56
CA SER A 45 -3.35 4.13 -9.11
C SER A 45 -2.95 2.83 -9.83
N GLY A 46 -3.60 1.73 -9.49
CA GLY A 46 -3.25 0.36 -9.92
C GLY A 46 -3.25 -0.67 -8.78
N GLY A 47 -3.72 -0.30 -7.59
CA GLY A 47 -3.81 -1.20 -6.44
C GLY A 47 -2.46 -1.57 -5.82
N ILE A 48 -2.46 -2.66 -5.05
CA ILE A 48 -1.32 -3.10 -4.25
C ILE A 48 -0.16 -3.67 -5.08
N PHE A 49 -0.43 -4.08 -6.32
CA PHE A 49 0.58 -4.60 -7.24
C PHE A 49 1.66 -3.55 -7.52
N ARG A 50 1.24 -2.34 -7.91
CA ARG A 50 2.15 -1.21 -8.16
C ARG A 50 2.87 -0.74 -6.90
N MET A 51 2.24 -0.92 -5.74
CA MET A 51 2.92 -0.68 -4.45
C MET A 51 4.08 -1.66 -4.25
N LYS A 52 3.87 -2.94 -4.51
CA LYS A 52 4.91 -3.96 -4.39
C LYS A 52 6.08 -3.67 -5.34
N GLU A 53 5.80 -3.30 -6.59
CA GLU A 53 6.81 -2.86 -7.57
C GLU A 53 7.59 -1.62 -7.10
N HIS A 54 6.89 -0.66 -6.48
CA HIS A 54 7.50 0.55 -5.90
C HIS A 54 8.48 0.21 -4.76
N ILE A 55 8.12 -0.74 -3.88
CA ILE A 55 8.95 -1.15 -2.74
C ILE A 55 10.13 -2.02 -3.17
N ASP A 56 9.88 -3.00 -4.05
CA ASP A 56 10.88 -3.95 -4.58
C ASP A 56 11.86 -3.31 -5.58
N HIS A 57 11.63 -2.04 -5.95
CA HIS A 57 12.42 -1.33 -6.96
C HIS A 57 12.41 -2.05 -8.31
N LEU A 58 11.30 -2.70 -8.65
CA LEU A 58 11.14 -3.40 -9.92
C LEU A 58 11.25 -2.39 -11.07
N LYS A 59 12.24 -2.60 -11.96
CA LYS A 59 12.49 -1.69 -13.08
C LYS A 59 11.33 -1.71 -14.07
N GLY A 60 10.77 -0.54 -14.37
CA GLY A 60 10.00 -0.29 -15.60
C GLY A 60 8.57 0.21 -15.41
N ASN A 61 7.86 -0.20 -14.36
CA ASN A 61 6.41 0.09 -14.26
C ASN A 61 6.03 1.21 -13.28
N VAL A 62 6.85 1.43 -12.24
CA VAL A 62 6.53 2.37 -11.16
C VAL A 62 7.80 3.08 -10.70
N ALA A 63 7.68 4.35 -10.31
CA ALA A 63 8.78 5.06 -9.67
C ALA A 63 9.25 4.28 -8.44
N VAL A 64 10.55 4.13 -8.20
CA VAL A 64 11.07 3.41 -7.03
C VAL A 64 10.85 4.18 -5.73
N CYS A 65 10.76 3.46 -4.61
CA CYS A 65 10.63 4.08 -3.29
C CYS A 65 11.98 4.56 -2.75
N PRO A 66 12.21 5.88 -2.60
CA PRO A 66 13.49 6.38 -2.07
C PRO A 66 13.69 6.07 -0.58
N LYS A 67 12.63 5.63 0.11
CA LYS A 67 12.61 5.31 1.54
C LYS A 67 12.57 3.80 1.82
N SER A 68 12.36 2.98 0.80
CA SER A 68 12.37 1.52 0.95
C SER A 68 13.79 1.03 1.24
N THR A 69 13.95 0.18 2.24
CA THR A 69 15.22 -0.47 2.57
C THR A 69 15.34 -1.82 1.86
N LYS A 70 16.54 -2.41 1.84
CA LYS A 70 16.73 -3.78 1.33
C LYS A 70 15.84 -4.81 2.04
N GLY A 71 15.56 -4.64 3.33
CA GLY A 71 14.66 -5.55 4.05
C GLY A 71 13.22 -5.45 3.57
N ASP A 72 12.78 -4.24 3.19
CA ASP A 72 11.43 -4.02 2.65
C ASP A 72 11.31 -4.57 1.23
N GLN A 73 12.36 -4.37 0.41
CA GLN A 73 12.48 -4.96 -0.93
C GLN A 73 12.35 -6.48 -0.89
N GLU A 74 13.16 -7.16 -0.07
CA GLU A 74 13.15 -8.63 0.04
C GLU A 74 11.78 -9.16 0.51
N LYS A 75 11.10 -8.43 1.40
CA LYS A 75 9.71 -8.76 1.80
C LYS A 75 8.72 -8.60 0.65
N CYS A 76 8.96 -7.69 -0.30
CA CYS A 76 8.12 -7.45 -1.46
C CYS A 76 8.57 -8.18 -2.73
N LYS A 77 9.66 -8.95 -2.71
CA LYS A 77 10.27 -9.60 -3.89
C LYS A 77 9.55 -10.83 -4.46
N TRP A 78 8.40 -11.21 -3.91
CA TRP A 78 7.64 -12.40 -4.31
C TRP A 78 6.86 -12.24 -5.63
N LEU A 79 7.40 -11.52 -6.62
CA LEU A 79 6.82 -11.45 -7.97
C LEU A 79 7.38 -12.57 -8.85
#